data_AF-A0A931YH90-F1
#
_entry.id   AF-A0A931YH90-F1
#
_cell.length_a   1.000
_cell.length_b   1.000
_cell.length_c   1.000
_cell.angle_alpha   90.00
_cell.angle_beta   90.00
_cell.angle_gamma   90.00
#
_symmetry.space_group_name_H-M   'P 1'
#
loop_
_entity.id
_entity.type
_entity.pdbx_description
1 polymer ?
#
loop_
_entity_poly.entity_id
_entity_poly.type
_entity_poly.pdbx_seq_one_letter_code
_entity_poly.pdbx_strand_id
1 'polypeptide(L)'
;GRRLYVLGEGRLINLAAAEGHPAAVMDMSFANQALSVEHLVREGSRLERRVYRVPVEIDRAIARLKLASMGVAIDELTPAQQAYLASWTHGT
;
A
#
# COMPACT_ATOMS: atom_id res chain seq x y z
N GLY A 1 31.99 27.76 -22.57
CA GLY A 1 30.59 27.83 -22.08
C GLY A 1 30.30 26.67 -21.16
N ARG A 2 29.23 26.74 -20.35
CA ARG A 2 28.79 25.63 -19.47
C ARG A 2 28.06 24.55 -20.29
N ARG A 3 28.18 23.28 -19.89
CA ARG A 3 27.48 22.12 -20.48
C ARG A 3 26.56 21.48 -19.45
N LEU A 4 25.36 21.07 -19.88
CA LEU A 4 24.38 20.35 -19.07
C LEU A 4 24.01 19.05 -19.78
N TYR A 5 23.86 17.98 -19.00
CA TYR A 5 23.39 16.68 -19.50
C TYR A 5 21.98 16.45 -18.97
N VAL A 6 21.02 16.36 -19.88
CA VAL A 6 19.63 16.07 -19.56
C VAL A 6 19.39 14.59 -19.83
N LEU A 7 18.95 13.87 -18.79
CA LEU A 7 18.65 12.44 -18.89
C LEU A 7 17.15 12.24 -19.14
N GLY A 8 16.81 11.26 -19.97
CA GLY A 8 15.42 10.90 -20.26
C GLY A 8 14.58 12.05 -20.82
N GLU A 9 15.20 13.04 -21.49
CA GLU A 9 14.52 14.25 -21.99
C GLU A 9 13.74 15.02 -20.91
N GLY A 10 14.12 14.89 -19.63
CA GLY A 10 13.39 15.48 -18.50
C GLY A 10 12.14 14.71 -18.08
N ARG A 11 11.91 13.50 -18.64
CA ARG A 11 10.85 12.57 -18.24
C ARG A 11 11.28 11.76 -17.01
N LEU A 12 10.38 10.90 -16.53
CA LEU A 12 10.60 10.01 -15.39
C LEU A 12 11.79 9.08 -15.67
N ILE A 13 12.96 9.45 -15.13
CA ILE A 13 14.23 8.84 -15.52
C ILE A 13 14.31 7.35 -15.16
N ASN A 14 13.71 6.96 -14.05
CA ASN A 14 13.64 5.57 -13.61
C ASN A 14 12.85 4.69 -14.60
N LEU A 15 11.89 5.24 -15.33
CA LEU A 15 11.12 4.54 -16.36
C LEU A 15 11.73 4.72 -17.76
N ALA A 16 12.34 5.88 -18.02
CA ALA A 16 12.84 6.25 -19.34
C ALA A 16 14.25 5.69 -19.63
N ALA A 17 15.06 5.48 -18.60
CA ALA A 17 16.44 5.01 -18.74
C ALA A 17 16.80 3.86 -17.78
N ALA A 18 15.81 3.27 -17.13
CA ALA A 18 15.93 2.08 -16.30
C ALA A 18 14.61 1.27 -16.35
N GLU A 19 14.45 0.29 -15.47
CA GLU A 19 13.32 -0.66 -15.48
C GLU A 19 12.18 -0.26 -14.54
N GLY A 20 12.20 0.96 -14.00
CA GLY A 20 11.23 1.42 -13.02
C GLY A 20 11.42 0.79 -11.64
N HIS A 21 10.30 0.55 -10.95
CA HIS A 21 10.33 -0.11 -9.64
C HIS A 21 10.40 -1.63 -9.81
N PRO A 22 11.18 -2.34 -8.96
CA PRO A 22 11.21 -3.79 -8.97
C PRO A 22 9.82 -4.41 -8.76
N ALA A 23 9.59 -5.59 -9.35
CA ALA A 23 8.34 -6.33 -9.22
C ALA A 23 7.90 -6.54 -7.75
N ALA A 24 8.87 -6.74 -6.85
CA ALA A 24 8.63 -6.95 -5.42
C ALA A 24 8.05 -5.74 -4.67
N VAL A 25 8.05 -4.54 -5.27
CA VAL A 25 7.38 -3.35 -4.73
C VAL A 25 6.11 -3.03 -5.53
N MET A 26 6.14 -3.32 -6.84
CA MET A 26 4.99 -3.10 -7.72
C MET A 26 3.82 -4.06 -7.45
N ASP A 27 4.09 -5.26 -6.92
CA ASP A 27 3.06 -6.24 -6.56
C ASP A 27 2.02 -5.67 -5.58
N MET A 28 2.45 -4.93 -4.56
CA MET A 28 1.56 -4.26 -3.60
C MET A 28 0.73 -3.16 -4.27
N SER A 29 1.32 -2.39 -5.18
CA SER A 29 0.62 -1.35 -5.95
C SER A 29 -0.46 -1.96 -6.85
N PHE A 30 -0.13 -3.05 -7.55
CA PHE A 30 -1.09 -3.74 -8.42
C PHE A 30 -2.17 -4.48 -7.62
N ALA A 31 -1.84 -5.03 -6.46
CA ALA A 31 -2.85 -5.61 -5.55
C ALA A 31 -3.83 -4.54 -5.05
N ASN A 32 -3.33 -3.34 -4.71
CA ASN A 32 -4.18 -2.20 -4.34
C ASN A 32 -5.12 -1.81 -5.49
N GLN A 33 -4.61 -1.73 -6.71
CA GLN A 33 -5.44 -1.45 -7.89
C GLN A 33 -6.49 -2.52 -8.13
N ALA A 34 -6.12 -3.80 -8.10
CA ALA A 34 -7.03 -4.92 -8.34
C ALA A 34 -8.17 -4.97 -7.29
N LEU A 35 -7.83 -4.89 -6.01
CA LEU A 35 -8.83 -4.94 -4.93
C LEU A 35 -9.67 -3.67 -4.86
N SER A 36 -9.12 -2.52 -5.22
CA SER A 36 -9.92 -1.28 -5.35
C SER A 36 -10.93 -1.38 -6.49
N VAL A 37 -10.54 -1.97 -7.63
CA VAL A 37 -11.47 -2.22 -8.74
C VAL A 37 -12.55 -3.22 -8.32
N GLU A 38 -12.20 -4.29 -7.61
CA GLU A 38 -13.19 -5.22 -7.06
C GLU A 38 -14.19 -4.50 -6.13
N HIS A 39 -13.70 -3.66 -5.21
CA HIS A 39 -14.55 -2.88 -4.32
C HIS A 39 -15.48 -1.94 -5.10
N LEU A 40 -14.98 -1.27 -6.15
CA LEU A 40 -15.81 -0.45 -7.04
C LEU A 40 -16.88 -1.26 -7.77
N VAL A 41 -16.57 -2.48 -8.22
CA VAL A 41 -17.56 -3.37 -8.86
C VAL A 41 -18.66 -3.78 -7.88
N ARG A 42 -18.29 -4.10 -6.64
CA ARG A 42 -19.24 -4.59 -5.62
C ARG A 42 -20.07 -3.47 -4.98
N GLU A 43 -19.45 -2.34 -4.67
CA GLU A 43 -20.02 -1.30 -3.82
C GLU A 43 -20.11 0.07 -4.50
N GLY A 44 -19.51 0.24 -5.68
CA GLY A 44 -19.40 1.53 -6.36
C GLY A 44 -20.72 2.18 -6.74
N SER A 45 -21.82 1.41 -6.85
CA SER A 45 -23.17 1.95 -7.05
C SER A 45 -23.66 2.82 -5.88
N ARG A 46 -23.08 2.63 -4.68
CA ARG A 46 -23.39 3.41 -3.47
C ARG A 46 -22.44 4.59 -3.25
N LEU A 47 -21.40 4.71 -4.08
CA LEU A 47 -20.40 5.76 -3.97
C LEU A 47 -20.82 6.99 -4.80
N GLU A 48 -20.48 8.16 -4.28
CA GLU A 48 -20.65 9.43 -4.99
C GLU A 48 -19.53 9.63 -6.03
N ARG A 49 -19.72 10.58 -6.94
CA ARG A 49 -18.68 10.93 -7.92
C ARG A 49 -17.60 11.82 -7.29
N ARG A 50 -16.75 11.21 -6.48
CA ARG A 50 -15.63 11.86 -5.80
C ARG A 50 -14.46 10.90 -5.68
N VAL A 51 -13.30 11.44 -5.33
CA VAL A 51 -12.11 10.62 -5.03
C VAL A 51 -12.24 10.04 -3.62
N TYR A 52 -12.09 8.73 -3.53
CA TYR A 52 -12.03 7.99 -2.27
C TYR A 52 -10.60 7.49 -2.03
N ARG A 53 -10.24 7.38 -0.75
CA ARG A 53 -9.07 6.59 -0.36
C ARG A 53 -9.43 5.10 -0.45
N VAL A 54 -8.42 4.27 -0.64
CA VAL A 54 -8.59 2.81 -0.52
C VAL A 54 -9.03 2.48 0.92
N PRO A 55 -10.06 1.65 1.11
CA PRO A 55 -10.46 1.13 2.43
C PRO A 55 -9.26 0.53 3.19
N VAL A 56 -9.19 0.80 4.50
CA VAL A 56 -8.08 0.37 5.36
C VAL A 56 -7.98 -1.16 5.43
N GLU A 57 -9.11 -1.84 5.30
CA GLU A 57 -9.22 -3.29 5.31
C GLU A 57 -8.51 -3.91 4.10
N ILE A 58 -8.63 -3.28 2.92
CA ILE A 58 -7.95 -3.71 1.70
C ILE A 58 -6.44 -3.55 1.85
N ASP A 59 -6.00 -2.38 2.33
CA ASP A 59 -4.57 -2.10 2.52
C ASP A 59 -3.94 -3.08 3.53
N ARG A 60 -4.63 -3.36 4.64
CA ARG A 60 -4.22 -4.38 5.62
C ARG A 60 -4.19 -5.79 5.03
N ALA A 61 -5.14 -6.15 4.18
CA ALA A 61 -5.16 -7.46 3.52
C ALA A 61 -3.94 -7.64 2.60
N ILE A 62 -3.59 -6.60 1.82
CA ILE A 62 -2.41 -6.60 0.94
C ILE A 62 -1.13 -6.72 1.75
N ALA A 63 -1.00 -5.96 2.84
CA ALA A 63 0.17 -6.04 3.72
C ALA A 63 0.34 -7.46 4.31
N ARG A 64 -0.74 -8.09 4.78
CA ARG A 64 -0.71 -9.47 5.27
C ARG A 64 -0.31 -10.47 4.20
N LEU A 65 -0.88 -10.36 3.00
CA LEU A 65 -0.53 -11.24 1.87
C LEU A 65 0.93 -11.10 1.47
N LYS A 66 1.46 -9.86 1.46
CA LYS A 66 2.87 -9.61 1.18
C LYS A 66 3.78 -10.28 2.20
N LEU A 67 3.52 -10.07 3.50
CA LEU A 67 4.30 -10.69 4.57
C LEU A 67 4.25 -12.21 4.51
N ALA A 68 3.06 -12.79 4.28
CA ALA A 68 2.90 -14.23 4.08
C ALA A 68 3.71 -14.76 2.88
N SER A 69 3.70 -14.06 1.74
CA SER A 69 4.51 -14.44 0.56
C SER A 69 6.01 -14.39 0.80
N MET A 70 6.45 -13.58 1.76
CA MET A 70 7.85 -13.46 2.20
C MET A 70 8.21 -14.46 3.31
N GLY A 71 7.25 -15.27 3.78
CA GLY A 71 7.45 -16.18 4.91
C GLY A 71 7.56 -15.47 6.27
N VAL A 72 7.09 -14.22 6.36
CA VAL A 72 7.10 -13.44 7.62
C VAL A 72 5.81 -13.69 8.39
N ALA A 73 5.96 -14.16 9.63
CA ALA A 73 4.86 -14.29 10.57
C ALA A 73 4.62 -12.98 11.32
N ILE A 74 3.36 -12.73 11.70
CA ILE A 74 2.97 -11.59 12.53
C ILE A 74 2.46 -12.16 13.85
N ASP A 75 2.98 -11.66 14.96
CA ASP A 75 2.51 -12.05 16.29
C ASP A 75 1.07 -11.59 16.54
N GLU A 76 0.35 -12.34 17.37
CA GLU A 76 -0.97 -11.96 17.85
C GLU A 76 -0.87 -11.40 19.27
N LEU A 77 -1.52 -10.24 19.48
CA LEU A 77 -1.58 -9.66 20.82
C LEU A 77 -2.35 -10.59 21.76
N THR A 78 -1.71 -10.93 22.89
CA THR A 78 -2.37 -11.64 23.98
C THR A 78 -3.53 -10.81 24.55
N PRO A 79 -4.52 -11.44 25.20
CA PRO A 79 -5.64 -10.70 25.82
C PRO A 79 -5.17 -9.63 26.82
N ALA A 80 -4.09 -9.90 27.56
CA ALA A 80 -3.49 -8.93 28.48
C ALA A 80 -2.89 -7.71 27.76
N GLN A 81 -2.19 -7.92 26.64
CA GLN A 81 -1.63 -6.82 25.83
C GLN A 81 -2.73 -5.99 25.17
N GLN A 82 -3.82 -6.62 24.70
CA GLN A 82 -4.98 -5.91 24.16
C GLN A 82 -5.66 -5.05 25.24
N ALA A 83 -5.88 -5.62 26.42
CA ALA A 83 -6.46 -4.90 27.55
C ALA A 83 -5.59 -3.71 28.00
N TYR A 84 -4.26 -3.90 28.02
CA TYR A 84 -3.32 -2.83 28.31
C TYR A 84 -3.43 -1.66 27.32
N LEU A 85 -3.40 -1.95 26.00
CA LEU A 85 -3.51 -0.95 24.94
C LEU A 85 -4.84 -0.19 24.94
N ALA A 86 -5.94 -0.85 25.35
CA ALA A 86 -7.26 -0.25 25.42
C ALA A 86 -7.52 0.51 26.76
N SER A 87 -6.63 0.37 27.75
CA SER A 87 -6.84 0.95 29.09
C SER A 87 -6.30 2.38 29.20
N TRP A 88 -7.13 3.29 29.72
CA TRP A 88 -6.73 4.65 30.09
C TRP A 88 -6.00 4.72 31.44
N THR A 89 -6.06 3.64 32.23
CA THR A 89 -5.49 3.58 33.59
C THR A 89 -3.99 3.40 33.64
N HIS A 90 -3.37 3.00 32.53
CA HIS A 90 -1.92 2.83 32.41
C HIS A 90 -1.28 3.90 31.49
N GLY A 91 -1.97 5.01 31.22
CA GLY A 91 -1.50 6.07 30.33
C GLY A 91 -0.39 6.93 30.94
N THR A 92 0.57 7.33 30.10
CA THR A 92 1.26 8.63 30.18
C THR A 92 0.35 9.74 29.70
#